data_AF-A0A2M7CQE4-F1
#
_entry.id   AF-A0A2M7CQE4-F1
#
_cell.length_a   1.000
_cell.length_b   1.000
_cell.length_c   1.000
_cell.angle_alpha   90.00
_cell.angle_beta   90.00
_cell.angle_gamma   90.00
#
_symmetry.space_group_name_H-M   'P 1'
#
loop_
_entity.id
_entity.type
_entity.pdbx_description
1 polymer ?
#
loop_
_entity_poly.entity_id
_entity_poly.type
_entity_poly.pdbx_seq_one_letter_code
_entity_poly.pdbx_strand_id
1 'polypeptide(L)'
;MKNLSEFQTRKEWQEFIWLEFIKKLQETKSAKQLQETVEIILSAKEKDLIIKRLTAAFLISQGKKYREIGDILWISHGTISAVKKNLSKKSIYHGSQYYTAQNAKTKNDLKNKLENSRSKKITIKDMGEATADLINWLNSLPIFIPTHGKNRWQFLDLRYKDNMRYGKNRLIK
;
A
#
# COMPACT_ATOMS: atom_id res chain seq x y z
N MET A 1 4.69 -9.97 -20.03
CA MET A 1 4.33 -8.83 -19.16
C MET A 1 3.84 -7.69 -20.04
N LYS A 2 2.79 -6.97 -19.67
CA LYS A 2 2.37 -5.76 -20.42
C LYS A 2 3.50 -4.72 -20.37
N ASN A 3 3.77 -4.06 -21.49
CA ASN A 3 4.73 -2.95 -21.52
C ASN A 3 4.09 -1.68 -20.97
N LEU A 4 4.90 -0.84 -20.30
CA LEU A 4 4.41 0.25 -19.45
C LEU A 4 3.82 1.44 -20.22
N SER A 5 4.13 1.54 -21.52
CA SER A 5 3.51 2.45 -22.47
C SER A 5 2.06 2.09 -22.81
N GLU A 6 1.59 0.90 -22.41
CA GLU A 6 0.23 0.43 -22.68
C GLU A 6 -0.79 0.92 -21.63
N PHE A 7 -0.35 1.45 -20.48
CA PHE A 7 -1.26 1.97 -19.46
C PHE A 7 -1.75 3.37 -19.82
N GLN A 8 -3.06 3.51 -20.01
CA GLN A 8 -3.69 4.77 -20.39
C GLN A 8 -3.90 5.70 -19.19
N THR A 9 -4.03 5.14 -17.98
CA THR A 9 -4.29 5.92 -16.77
C THR A 9 -3.57 5.39 -15.53
N ARG A 10 -3.32 6.27 -14.55
CA ARG A 10 -2.81 5.89 -13.22
C ARG A 10 -3.71 4.85 -12.53
N LYS A 11 -5.02 4.93 -12.74
CA LYS A 11 -5.98 3.99 -12.11
C LYS A 11 -5.79 2.59 -12.67
N GLU A 12 -5.62 2.49 -13.99
CA GLU A 12 -5.32 1.22 -14.67
C GLU A 12 -4.01 0.61 -14.16
N TRP A 13 -2.97 1.44 -14.01
CA TRP A 13 -1.70 1.02 -13.40
C TRP A 13 -1.86 0.51 -11.96
N GLN A 14 -2.60 1.23 -11.11
CA GLN A 14 -2.86 0.80 -9.73
C GLN A 14 -3.60 -0.54 -9.67
N GLU A 15 -4.60 -0.73 -10.52
CA GLU A 15 -5.35 -1.99 -10.61
C GLU A 15 -4.45 -3.13 -11.07
N PHE A 16 -3.60 -2.89 -12.06
CA PHE A 16 -2.64 -3.89 -12.53
C PHE A 16 -1.68 -4.34 -11.41
N ILE A 17 -1.05 -3.39 -10.71
CA ILE A 17 -0.15 -3.71 -9.60
C ILE A 17 -0.88 -4.44 -8.48
N TRP A 18 -2.12 -4.03 -8.18
CA TRP A 18 -2.95 -4.70 -7.19
C TRP A 18 -3.21 -6.17 -7.56
N LEU A 19 -3.55 -6.45 -8.82
CA LEU A 19 -3.79 -7.81 -9.29
C LEU A 19 -2.52 -8.68 -9.23
N GLU A 20 -1.36 -8.15 -9.61
CA GLU A 20 -0.09 -8.88 -9.51
C GLU A 20 0.28 -9.19 -8.05
N PHE A 21 0.01 -8.25 -7.14
CA PHE A 21 0.17 -8.49 -5.70
C PHE A 21 -0.75 -9.63 -5.22
N ILE A 22 -2.03 -9.63 -5.61
CA ILE A 22 -2.97 -10.69 -5.24
C ILE A 22 -2.53 -12.06 -5.77
N LYS A 23 -2.07 -12.14 -7.03
CA LYS A 23 -1.52 -13.39 -7.59
C LYS A 23 -0.34 -13.90 -6.77
N LYS A 24 0.58 -13.02 -6.37
CA LYS A 24 1.73 -13.39 -5.53
C LYS A 24 1.30 -13.97 -4.18
N LEU A 25 0.29 -13.38 -3.56
CA LEU A 25 -0.27 -13.93 -2.31
C LEU A 25 -0.88 -15.32 -2.52
N GLN A 26 -1.53 -15.59 -3.65
CA GLN A 26 -2.11 -16.90 -3.97
C GLN A 26 -1.05 -17.97 -4.26
N GLU A 27 0.09 -17.59 -4.85
CA GLU A 27 1.20 -18.51 -5.14
C GLU A 27 1.98 -18.94 -3.89
N THR A 28 1.73 -18.29 -2.76
CA THR A 28 2.45 -18.54 -1.52
C THR A 28 2.02 -19.87 -0.90
N LYS A 29 2.94 -20.84 -0.82
CA LYS A 29 2.66 -22.22 -0.39
C LYS A 29 2.59 -22.42 1.14
N SER A 30 2.95 -21.41 1.93
CA SER A 30 3.03 -21.50 3.38
C SER A 30 2.38 -20.29 4.06
N ALA A 31 1.55 -20.54 5.08
CA ALA A 31 0.95 -19.49 5.90
C ALA A 31 2.00 -18.56 6.52
N LYS A 32 3.19 -19.09 6.87
CA LYS A 32 4.29 -18.30 7.41
C LYS A 32 4.85 -17.30 6.39
N GLN A 33 5.06 -17.75 5.15
CA GLN A 33 5.54 -16.88 4.07
C GLN A 33 4.51 -15.80 3.70
N LEU A 34 3.23 -16.15 3.73
CA LEU A 34 2.15 -15.21 3.47
C LEU A 34 2.13 -14.14 4.56
N GLN A 35 2.23 -14.56 5.82
CA GLN A 35 2.34 -13.64 6.95
C GLN A 35 3.52 -12.70 6.74
N GLU A 36 4.74 -13.23 6.57
CA GLU A 36 5.97 -12.43 6.38
C GLU A 36 5.84 -11.40 5.24
N THR A 37 5.30 -11.82 4.09
CA THR A 37 5.06 -10.94 2.94
C THR A 37 4.14 -9.77 3.31
N VAL A 38 3.05 -10.06 4.01
CA VAL A 38 2.09 -9.06 4.45
C VAL A 38 2.69 -8.16 5.56
N GLU A 39 3.54 -8.70 6.44
CA GLU A 39 4.18 -7.92 7.52
C GLU A 39 5.22 -6.92 7.03
N ILE A 40 5.89 -7.21 5.91
CA ILE A 40 6.85 -6.30 5.28
C ILE A 40 6.15 -5.04 4.75
N ILE A 41 4.92 -5.21 4.24
CA ILE A 41 4.18 -4.14 3.56
C ILE A 41 3.31 -3.35 4.53
N LEU A 42 2.68 -4.04 5.49
CA LEU A 42 1.70 -3.41 6.39
C LEU A 42 2.32 -3.00 7.71
N SER A 43 2.09 -1.75 8.09
CA SER A 43 2.31 -1.28 9.45
C SER A 43 1.36 -1.98 10.44
N ALA A 44 1.74 -1.98 11.73
CA ALA A 44 0.89 -2.50 12.79
C ALA A 44 -0.51 -1.84 12.82
N LYS A 45 -0.58 -0.55 12.52
CA LYS A 45 -1.83 0.21 12.45
C LYS A 45 -2.71 -0.23 11.27
N GLU A 46 -2.12 -0.48 10.10
CA GLU A 46 -2.87 -0.98 8.94
C GLU A 46 -3.37 -2.41 9.18
N LYS A 47 -2.59 -3.26 9.85
CA LYS A 47 -3.04 -4.59 10.28
C LYS A 47 -4.25 -4.50 11.21
N ASP A 48 -4.19 -3.66 12.25
CA ASP A 48 -5.33 -3.43 13.16
C ASP A 48 -6.58 -2.96 12.41
N LEU A 49 -6.41 -2.04 11.45
CA LEU A 49 -7.52 -1.56 10.62
C LEU A 49 -8.13 -2.67 9.74
N ILE A 50 -7.31 -3.55 9.17
CA ILE A 50 -7.79 -4.69 8.38
C ILE A 50 -8.56 -5.67 9.28
N ILE A 51 -8.02 -6.01 10.45
CA ILE A 51 -8.66 -6.90 11.42
C ILE A 51 -10.03 -6.33 11.82
N LYS A 52 -10.09 -5.06 12.22
CA LYS A 52 -11.37 -4.41 12.58
C LYS A 52 -12.37 -4.43 11.43
N ARG A 53 -11.94 -4.22 10.18
CA ARG A 53 -12.83 -4.29 9.01
C ARG A 53 -13.32 -5.71 8.73
N LEU A 54 -12.47 -6.72 8.90
CA LEU A 54 -12.87 -8.13 8.79
C LEU A 54 -13.88 -8.51 9.88
N THR A 55 -13.60 -8.16 11.13
CA THR A 55 -14.53 -8.40 12.24
C THR A 55 -15.85 -7.64 12.05
N ALA A 56 -15.80 -6.39 11.56
CA ALA A 56 -17.01 -5.65 11.22
C ALA A 56 -17.83 -6.35 10.13
N ALA A 57 -17.19 -6.88 9.09
CA ALA A 57 -17.89 -7.64 8.05
C ALA A 57 -18.59 -8.89 8.61
N PHE A 58 -17.93 -9.61 9.52
CA PHE A 58 -18.54 -10.74 10.23
C PHE A 58 -19.72 -10.31 11.12
N LEU A 59 -19.57 -9.26 11.92
CA LEU A 59 -20.67 -8.79 12.78
C LEU A 59 -21.88 -8.28 11.97
N ILE A 60 -21.62 -7.66 10.80
CA ILE A 60 -22.68 -7.27 9.86
C ILE A 60 -23.42 -8.51 9.35
N SER A 61 -22.71 -9.60 8.98
CA SER A 61 -23.36 -10.83 8.52
C SER A 61 -24.18 -11.53 9.61
N GLN A 62 -23.81 -11.32 10.88
CA GLN A 62 -24.58 -11.75 12.06
C GLN A 62 -25.76 -10.80 12.41
N GLY A 63 -26.02 -9.76 11.60
CA GLY A 63 -27.15 -8.86 11.81
C GLY A 63 -26.97 -7.84 12.94
N LYS A 64 -25.75 -7.62 13.45
CA LYS A 64 -25.48 -6.63 14.50
C LYS A 64 -25.76 -5.21 14.02
N LYS A 65 -26.23 -4.36 14.94
CA LYS A 65 -26.51 -2.94 14.65
C LYS A 65 -25.22 -2.14 14.57
N TYR A 66 -25.25 -1.03 13.83
CA TYR A 66 -24.09 -0.15 13.62
C TYR A 66 -23.49 0.35 14.92
N ARG A 67 -24.34 0.72 15.88
CA ARG A 67 -23.91 1.21 17.20
C ARG A 67 -23.14 0.13 17.96
N GLU A 68 -23.69 -1.08 18.02
CA GLU A 68 -23.05 -2.23 18.70
C GLU A 68 -21.68 -2.54 18.09
N ILE A 69 -21.57 -2.53 16.76
CA ILE A 69 -20.31 -2.77 16.06
C ILE A 69 -19.31 -1.64 16.35
N GLY A 70 -19.77 -0.39 16.37
CA GLY A 70 -18.96 0.78 16.70
C GLY A 70 -18.41 0.72 18.12
N ASP A 71 -19.24 0.31 19.08
CA ASP A 71 -18.88 0.18 20.48
C ASP A 71 -17.89 -0.98 20.71
N ILE A 72 -18.07 -2.12 20.04
CA ILE A 72 -17.17 -3.29 20.16
C ILE A 72 -15.80 -3.00 19.54
N LEU A 73 -15.78 -2.43 18.32
CA LEU A 73 -14.56 -2.34 17.51
C LEU A 73 -13.90 -0.96 17.55
N TRP A 74 -14.53 0.02 18.20
CA TRP A 74 -14.08 1.40 18.28
C TRP A 74 -13.86 2.02 16.89
N ILE A 75 -14.81 1.75 15.97
CA ILE A 75 -14.77 2.25 14.59
C ILE A 75 -15.97 3.14 14.28
N SER A 76 -15.75 4.14 13.42
CA SER A 76 -16.80 5.08 13.04
C SER A 76 -17.94 4.39 12.27
N HIS A 77 -19.17 4.91 12.42
CA HIS A 77 -20.31 4.50 11.59
C HIS A 77 -20.03 4.63 10.08
N GLY A 78 -19.19 5.60 9.67
CA GLY A 78 -18.76 5.77 8.28
C GLY A 78 -17.97 4.57 7.77
N THR A 79 -17.06 4.03 8.59
CA THR A 79 -16.30 2.81 8.28
C THR A 79 -17.23 1.60 8.17
N ILE A 80 -18.14 1.41 9.12
CA ILE A 80 -19.13 0.32 9.10
C ILE A 80 -19.99 0.40 7.84
N SER A 81 -20.43 1.60 7.47
CA SER A 81 -21.20 1.86 6.25
C SER A 81 -20.42 1.47 4.99
N ALA A 82 -19.13 1.84 4.91
CA ALA A 82 -18.28 1.48 3.78
C ALA A 82 -18.12 -0.05 3.66
N VAL A 83 -17.87 -0.75 4.78
CA VAL A 83 -17.77 -2.22 4.80
C VAL A 83 -19.09 -2.86 4.36
N LYS A 84 -20.23 -2.42 4.91
CA LYS A 84 -21.55 -2.95 4.51
C LYS A 84 -21.81 -2.76 3.02
N LYS A 85 -21.50 -1.57 2.48
CA LYS A 85 -21.67 -1.28 1.04
C LYS A 85 -20.76 -2.12 0.16
N ASN A 86 -19.54 -2.44 0.61
CA ASN A 86 -18.63 -3.34 -0.08
C ASN A 86 -19.15 -4.78 -0.12
N LEU A 87 -19.77 -5.25 0.97
CA LEU A 87 -20.35 -6.59 1.03
C LEU A 87 -21.60 -6.73 0.14
N SER A 88 -22.42 -5.67 0.06
CA SER A 88 -23.69 -5.71 -0.68
C SER A 88 -23.56 -5.42 -2.17
N LYS A 89 -22.41 -4.90 -2.64
CA LYS A 89 -22.21 -4.50 -4.04
C LYS A 89 -21.29 -5.46 -4.77
N LYS A 90 -21.51 -5.62 -6.08
CA LYS A 90 -20.57 -6.26 -7.00
C LYS A 90 -19.28 -5.45 -7.23
N SER A 91 -19.19 -4.21 -6.75
CA SER A 91 -18.05 -3.32 -6.94
C SER A 91 -17.67 -2.55 -5.67
N ILE A 92 -16.37 -2.23 -5.56
CA ILE A 92 -15.76 -1.57 -4.40
C ILE A 92 -16.38 -0.17 -4.20
N TYR A 93 -16.87 0.10 -3.00
CA TYR A 93 -17.33 1.40 -2.54
C TYR A 93 -16.15 2.34 -2.33
N HIS A 94 -16.21 3.50 -2.99
CA HIS A 94 -15.34 4.62 -2.73
C HIS A 94 -16.04 5.60 -1.77
N GLY A 95 -15.33 6.12 -0.76
CA GLY A 95 -15.90 7.05 0.22
C GLY A 95 -16.34 8.38 -0.39
N SER A 96 -17.08 9.21 0.36
CA SER A 96 -17.55 10.53 -0.12
C SER A 96 -16.40 11.42 -0.60
N GLN A 97 -15.24 11.35 0.05
CA GLN A 97 -14.03 12.08 -0.32
C GLN A 97 -13.55 11.77 -1.74
N TYR A 98 -13.73 10.54 -2.22
CA TYR A 98 -13.41 10.15 -3.59
C TYR A 98 -14.34 10.82 -4.60
N TYR A 99 -15.64 10.86 -4.29
CA TYR A 99 -16.63 11.50 -5.14
C TYR A 99 -16.50 13.03 -5.14
N THR A 100 -16.20 13.64 -4.00
CA THR A 100 -15.90 15.09 -3.93
C THR A 100 -14.62 15.41 -4.68
N ALA A 101 -13.59 14.56 -4.62
CA ALA A 101 -12.35 14.74 -5.39
C ALA A 101 -12.56 14.54 -6.90
N GLN A 102 -13.45 13.63 -7.34
CA GLN A 102 -13.84 13.52 -8.74
C GLN A 102 -14.59 14.77 -9.21
N ASN A 103 -15.62 15.20 -8.46
CA ASN A 103 -16.40 16.38 -8.84
C ASN A 103 -15.55 17.67 -8.79
N ALA A 104 -14.58 17.76 -7.88
CA ALA A 104 -13.59 18.83 -7.83
C ALA A 104 -12.61 18.75 -8.99
N LYS A 105 -12.19 17.55 -9.44
CA LYS A 105 -11.41 17.38 -10.68
C LYS A 105 -12.19 17.83 -11.92
N THR A 106 -13.48 17.54 -12.03
CA THR A 106 -14.29 18.01 -13.17
C THR A 106 -14.38 19.55 -13.22
N LYS A 107 -14.48 20.22 -12.06
CA LYS A 107 -14.46 21.69 -11.97
C LYS A 107 -13.06 22.29 -12.14
N ASN A 108 -12.02 21.64 -11.62
CA ASN A 108 -10.65 22.12 -11.74
C ASN A 108 -10.01 21.78 -13.08
N ASP A 109 -10.43 20.75 -13.81
CA ASP A 109 -9.94 20.45 -15.16
C ASP A 109 -10.42 21.50 -16.18
N LEU A 110 -11.56 22.16 -15.93
CA LEU A 110 -12.00 23.36 -16.66
C LEU A 110 -11.15 24.60 -16.30
N LYS A 111 -10.71 24.73 -15.04
CA LYS A 111 -9.85 25.84 -14.57
C LYS A 111 -8.36 25.65 -14.89
N ASN A 112 -7.86 24.43 -14.88
CA ASN A 112 -6.45 24.08 -15.10
C ASN A 112 -6.05 24.08 -16.58
N LYS A 113 -7.01 24.09 -17.51
CA LYS A 113 -6.75 24.51 -18.90
C LYS A 113 -6.25 25.96 -18.99
N LEU A 114 -6.48 26.78 -17.96
CA LEU A 114 -6.03 28.17 -17.86
C LEU A 114 -4.69 28.36 -17.12
N GLU A 115 -4.28 27.42 -16.24
CA GLU A 115 -3.13 27.62 -15.34
C GLU A 115 -2.14 26.44 -15.38
N ASN A 116 -1.48 26.28 -16.53
CA ASN A 116 -0.20 25.59 -16.60
C ASN A 116 0.84 26.38 -15.78
N SER A 117 1.25 25.89 -14.60
CA SER A 117 2.57 26.18 -14.02
C SER A 117 2.89 25.46 -12.70
N ARG A 118 4.06 24.80 -12.66
CA ARG A 118 4.92 24.52 -11.49
C ARG A 118 4.61 23.34 -10.55
N SER A 119 4.76 22.13 -11.07
CA SER A 119 5.42 21.00 -10.37
C SER A 119 5.79 19.95 -11.42
N LYS A 120 6.99 19.34 -11.36
CA LYS A 120 7.36 18.22 -12.25
C LYS A 120 6.31 17.11 -12.07
N LYS A 121 5.39 16.98 -13.03
CA LYS A 121 4.40 15.89 -13.03
C LYS A 121 5.17 14.60 -13.24
N ILE A 122 5.09 13.68 -12.27
CA ILE A 122 5.55 12.29 -12.45
C ILE A 122 4.93 11.79 -13.74
N THR A 123 5.77 11.47 -14.71
CA THR A 123 5.32 11.02 -16.02
C THR A 123 4.94 9.55 -15.96
N ILE A 124 4.13 9.08 -16.91
CA ILE A 124 3.78 7.66 -17.04
C ILE A 124 5.07 6.82 -17.20
N LYS A 125 6.12 7.41 -17.80
CA LYS A 125 7.44 6.79 -17.94
C LYS A 125 8.13 6.58 -16.59
N ASP A 126 8.10 7.56 -15.69
CA ASP A 126 8.68 7.45 -14.34
C ASP A 126 7.96 6.40 -13.48
N MET A 127 6.63 6.27 -13.64
CA MET A 127 5.86 5.17 -13.04
C MET A 127 6.24 3.83 -13.66
N GLY A 128 6.56 3.84 -14.95
CA GLY A 128 7.02 2.71 -15.73
C GLY A 128 8.23 2.04 -15.11
N GLU A 129 9.33 2.77 -15.01
CA GLU A 129 10.61 2.29 -14.49
C GLU A 129 10.46 1.76 -13.04
N ALA A 130 9.74 2.50 -12.19
CA ALA A 130 9.46 2.07 -10.82
C ALA A 130 8.63 0.77 -10.72
N THR A 131 7.85 0.43 -11.75
CA THR A 131 7.01 -0.78 -11.75
C THR A 131 7.80 -2.04 -12.03
N ALA A 132 8.75 -1.97 -12.98
CA ALA A 132 9.63 -3.10 -13.26
C ALA A 132 10.47 -3.44 -12.03
N ASP A 133 11.02 -2.41 -11.38
CA ASP A 133 11.75 -2.53 -10.12
C ASP A 133 10.85 -3.07 -9.00
N LEU A 134 9.60 -2.61 -8.91
CA LEU A 134 8.63 -3.11 -7.93
C LEU A 134 8.30 -4.58 -8.14
N ILE A 135 8.05 -5.03 -9.37
CA ILE A 135 7.73 -6.43 -9.66
C ILE A 135 8.95 -7.33 -9.40
N ASN A 136 10.13 -6.88 -9.80
CA ASN A 136 11.38 -7.58 -9.49
C ASN A 136 11.61 -7.65 -7.97
N TRP A 137 11.35 -6.56 -7.25
CA TRP A 137 11.42 -6.54 -5.79
C TRP A 137 10.39 -7.48 -5.14
N LEU A 138 9.13 -7.47 -5.59
CA LEU A 138 8.08 -8.40 -5.15
C LEU A 138 8.48 -9.87 -5.38
N ASN A 139 9.15 -10.15 -6.49
CA ASN A 139 9.67 -11.49 -6.80
C ASN A 139 10.92 -11.86 -5.99
N SER A 140 11.67 -10.86 -5.52
CA SER A 140 12.83 -11.02 -4.64
C SER A 140 12.47 -11.13 -3.16
N LEU A 141 11.20 -10.94 -2.78
CA LEU A 141 10.77 -11.06 -1.40
C LEU A 141 11.17 -12.43 -0.85
N PRO A 142 11.84 -12.45 0.32
CA PRO A 142 12.51 -13.65 0.81
C PRO A 142 11.51 -14.79 1.02
N ILE A 143 11.82 -15.96 0.44
CA ILE A 143 11.21 -17.26 0.76
C ILE A 143 11.58 -17.68 2.20
N PHE A 144 12.59 -17.03 2.79
CA PHE A 144 13.07 -17.26 4.15
C PHE A 144 13.82 -16.02 4.68
N ILE A 145 13.34 -15.38 5.75
CA ILE A 145 14.18 -14.51 6.59
C ILE A 145 14.53 -15.29 7.86
N PRO A 146 15.82 -15.53 8.17
CA PRO A 146 16.18 -16.14 9.44
C PRO A 146 15.74 -15.21 10.57
N THR A 147 14.83 -15.70 11.39
CA THR A 147 14.40 -15.06 12.63
C THR A 147 15.49 -15.30 13.65
N HIS A 148 16.53 -14.48 13.71
CA HIS A 148 17.28 -14.15 14.93
C HIS A 148 18.37 -13.10 14.67
N GLY A 149 18.53 -12.16 15.60
CA GLY A 149 19.73 -11.31 15.70
C GLY A 149 19.46 -9.80 15.68
N LYS A 150 20.06 -9.09 16.64
CA LYS A 150 19.91 -7.67 17.00
C LYS A 150 20.32 -6.63 15.92
N ASN A 151 20.32 -6.98 14.63
CA ASN A 151 20.83 -6.14 13.54
C ASN A 151 19.81 -5.97 12.40
N ARG A 152 18.55 -5.64 12.73
CA ARG A 152 17.58 -5.19 11.72
C ARG A 152 18.12 -3.86 11.15
N TRP A 153 18.14 -3.71 9.83
CA TRP A 153 18.58 -2.52 9.03
C TRP A 153 19.97 -2.53 8.37
N GLN A 154 20.71 -3.65 8.30
CA GLN A 154 21.98 -3.67 7.53
C GLN A 154 21.81 -3.53 6.00
N PHE A 155 20.63 -3.79 5.44
CA PHE A 155 20.37 -3.61 4.00
C PHE A 155 20.18 -2.13 3.59
N LEU A 156 19.97 -1.22 4.56
CA LEU A 156 19.93 0.22 4.31
C LEU A 156 21.33 0.85 4.32
N ASP A 157 22.37 0.09 4.65
CA ASP A 157 23.71 0.61 4.91
C ASP A 157 24.65 0.44 3.71
N LEU A 158 24.16 0.78 2.52
CA LEU A 158 24.98 0.94 1.31
C LEU A 158 25.92 2.17 1.39
N ARG A 159 26.06 2.79 2.57
CA ARG A 159 26.98 3.91 2.83
C ARG A 159 27.94 3.70 4.02
N TYR A 160 27.95 2.54 4.69
CA TYR A 160 28.89 2.30 5.79
C TYR A 160 30.31 1.98 5.33
N LYS A 161 30.48 1.43 4.13
CA LYS A 161 31.80 0.97 3.66
C LYS A 161 32.72 2.10 3.21
N ASP A 162 32.21 3.31 2.98
CA ASP A 162 33.02 4.43 2.50
C ASP A 162 33.73 5.22 3.62
N ASN A 163 33.33 5.04 4.89
CA ASN A 163 33.90 5.80 6.02
C ASN A 163 35.04 5.11 6.77
N MET A 164 35.51 3.93 6.35
CA MET A 164 36.68 3.26 6.96
C MET A 164 37.97 3.40 6.11
N ARG A 165 38.14 4.53 5.41
CA ARG A 165 39.38 4.81 4.65
C ARG A 165 40.14 6.08 4.99
N TYR A 166 39.72 6.84 6.02
CA TYR A 166 40.55 7.94 6.53
C TYR A 166 40.76 7.80 8.03
N GLY A 167 41.91 7.25 8.39
CA GLY A 167 42.46 7.38 9.73
C GLY A 167 42.70 8.84 10.06
N LYS A 168 42.50 9.19 11.33
CA LYS A 168 43.22 10.29 11.97
C LYS A 168 43.41 9.97 13.44
N ASN A 169 44.66 9.62 13.74
CA ASN A 169 45.28 9.67 15.05
C ASN A 169 44.82 10.89 15.84
N ARG A 170 44.31 10.68 17.04
CA ARG A 170 44.52 11.60 18.17
C ARG A 170 44.80 10.78 19.43
N LEU A 171 46.08 10.54 19.64
CA LEU A 171 46.68 10.48 20.96
C LEU A 171 46.43 11.85 21.63
N ILE A 172 45.86 11.85 22.83
CA ILE A 172 46.02 12.97 23.78
C ILE A 172 46.37 12.34 25.13
N LYS A 173 47.42 12.90 25.71
CA LYS A 173 48.11 12.58 26.96
C LYS A 173 47.19 12.55 28.17
#